data_AF-A0A267H3K9-F1
#
_entry.id   AF-A0A267H3K9-F1
#
_cell.length_a   1.000
_cell.length_b   1.000
_cell.length_c   1.000
_cell.angle_alpha   90.00
_cell.angle_beta   90.00
_cell.angle_gamma   90.00
#
_symmetry.space_group_name_H-M   'P 1'
#
loop_
_entity.id
_entity.type
_entity.pdbx_description
1 polymer ?
#
loop_
_entity_poly.entity_id
_entity_poly.type
_entity_poly.pdbx_seq_one_letter_code
_entity_poly.pdbx_strand_id
1 'polypeptide(L)'
;FASDGFPAGSAAYRFEHSREYERTQLAFADAVESGQPDRLAEILHRQPYHVDTLLQLAEVFRLQEDAATAADLVERALYAMECAAAPGFSFASDRCRLSFARRENRALFSALLRHALALTGRCCHRACLETCKLLLSLSPTADPMGSLLLIDAACLMSGQEEFLLRLLHAWEPSRHLTQLPNWAFSAALARFRLGRPDAAAALDAALIQFPSVLAPLLARLSVEAAPPVSGCRLFSAAEADRDSSPGLRQLCGLYVQRCGHCWKEAAAVTFLVSGAARVAEAAAATPPDPRIAEAAERRRRRYRRTPLNVLRHLVVSEVRDALADLPADVDPAGLNAFDPLPPPDSVCGYELDRLRRLRAGAGGASAADDGLLTAFLRSLMPNFDLSAPPQPQGAEGGEGGGGGGLAGLLESVRQLLNGLGPPPPPFDEEADGGVD
;
A
#
# COMPACT_ATOMS: atom_id res chain seq x y z
N PHE A 1 1.45 3.34 -21.80
CA PHE A 1 2.48 3.58 -20.78
C PHE A 1 3.43 2.40 -20.88
N ALA A 2 4.29 2.40 -21.91
CA ALA A 2 5.71 2.78 -21.83
C ALA A 2 6.49 1.82 -20.94
N SER A 3 7.20 0.88 -21.58
CA SER A 3 8.34 0.15 -21.01
C SER A 3 9.11 1.08 -20.07
N ASP A 4 9.37 0.66 -18.83
CA ASP A 4 10.03 1.47 -17.80
C ASP A 4 11.27 2.19 -18.36
N GLY A 5 11.05 3.42 -18.84
CA GLY A 5 12.08 4.25 -19.44
C GLY A 5 12.86 4.86 -18.30
N PHE A 6 13.92 4.19 -17.88
CA PHE A 6 14.77 4.72 -16.81
C PHE A 6 15.53 5.96 -17.31
N PRO A 7 15.76 6.96 -16.45
CA PRO A 7 16.57 8.12 -16.79
C PRO A 7 17.97 7.69 -17.28
N ALA A 8 18.54 8.47 -18.21
CA ALA A 8 19.90 8.25 -18.69
C ALA A 8 20.91 8.20 -17.53
N GLY A 9 21.86 7.26 -17.57
CA GLY A 9 22.85 7.05 -16.51
C GLY A 9 22.36 6.22 -15.30
N SER A 10 21.15 5.67 -15.37
CA SER A 10 20.62 4.72 -14.38
C SER A 10 21.06 3.28 -14.69
N ALA A 11 21.23 2.46 -13.65
CA ALA A 11 21.49 1.03 -13.75
C ALA A 11 20.21 0.25 -13.40
N ALA A 12 19.81 -0.66 -14.29
CA ALA A 12 18.63 -1.49 -14.12
C ALA A 12 19.01 -2.80 -13.42
N TYR A 13 18.25 -3.16 -12.39
CA TYR A 13 18.42 -4.39 -11.62
C TYR A 13 17.13 -5.21 -11.65
N ARG A 14 17.24 -6.47 -11.22
CA ARG A 14 16.09 -7.35 -10.97
C ARG A 14 16.45 -8.35 -9.89
N PHE A 15 15.44 -8.76 -9.12
CA PHE A 15 15.53 -9.95 -8.29
C PHE A 15 15.37 -11.19 -9.17
N GLU A 16 16.18 -12.21 -8.90
CA GLU A 16 16.10 -13.53 -9.55
C GLU A 16 15.89 -14.58 -8.48
N HIS A 17 14.84 -15.38 -8.62
CA HIS A 17 14.55 -16.46 -7.68
C HIS A 17 15.39 -17.69 -8.04
N SER A 18 16.00 -18.31 -7.03
CA SER A 18 16.66 -19.61 -7.20
C SER A 18 15.62 -20.71 -7.48
N ARG A 19 16.05 -21.85 -8.03
CA ARG A 19 15.14 -23.00 -8.23
C ARG A 19 14.47 -23.49 -6.95
N GLU A 20 15.15 -23.34 -5.81
CA GLU A 20 14.58 -23.67 -4.51
C GLU A 20 13.51 -22.65 -4.11
N TYR A 21 13.79 -21.36 -4.26
CA TYR A 21 12.83 -20.29 -4.00
C TYR A 21 11.59 -20.41 -4.91
N GLU A 22 11.77 -20.74 -6.19
CA GLU A 22 10.67 -21.02 -7.12
C GLU A 22 9.75 -22.17 -6.66
N ARG A 23 10.32 -23.24 -6.07
CA ARG A 23 9.52 -24.34 -5.50
C ARG A 23 8.73 -23.87 -4.28
N THR A 24 9.33 -23.05 -3.42
CA THR A 24 8.64 -22.44 -2.28
C THR A 24 7.53 -21.50 -2.75
N GLN A 25 7.76 -20.72 -3.80
CA GLN A 25 6.76 -19.84 -4.40
C GLN A 25 5.56 -20.64 -4.93
N LEU A 26 5.80 -21.82 -5.51
CA LEU A 26 4.73 -22.72 -5.95
C LEU A 26 3.88 -23.20 -4.76
N ALA A 27 4.53 -23.66 -3.69
CA ALA A 27 3.83 -24.07 -2.47
C ALA A 27 3.05 -22.92 -1.83
N PHE A 28 3.61 -21.71 -1.87
CA PHE A 28 2.94 -20.49 -1.42
C PHE A 28 1.70 -20.16 -2.26
N ALA A 29 1.79 -20.24 -3.59
CA ALA A 29 0.64 -20.01 -4.47
C ALA A 29 -0.49 -21.01 -4.16
N ASP A 30 -0.16 -22.30 -4.00
CA ASP A 30 -1.12 -23.34 -3.63
C ASP A 30 -1.73 -23.06 -2.23
N ALA A 31 -0.94 -22.55 -1.28
CA ALA A 31 -1.40 -22.21 0.07
C ALA A 31 -2.40 -21.04 0.05
N VAL A 32 -2.09 -19.96 -0.68
CA VAL A 32 -2.98 -18.79 -0.82
C VAL A 32 -4.29 -19.18 -1.51
N GLU A 33 -4.22 -19.92 -2.62
CA GLU A 33 -5.42 -20.39 -3.34
C GLU A 33 -6.30 -21.30 -2.48
N SER A 34 -5.70 -22.10 -1.60
CA SER A 34 -6.46 -22.98 -0.69
C SER A 34 -7.13 -22.24 0.48
N GLY A 35 -6.77 -20.98 0.75
CA GLY A 35 -7.28 -20.20 1.87
C GLY A 35 -6.91 -20.78 3.25
N GLN A 36 -5.93 -21.68 3.34
CA GLN A 36 -5.52 -22.34 4.57
C GLN A 36 -4.33 -21.61 5.22
N PRO A 37 -4.54 -20.84 6.30
CA PRO A 37 -3.46 -20.09 6.94
C PRO A 37 -2.32 -20.97 7.45
N ASP A 38 -2.62 -22.17 7.96
CA ASP A 38 -1.63 -23.08 8.56
C ASP A 38 -0.51 -23.47 7.59
N ARG A 39 -0.83 -23.56 6.30
CA ARG A 39 0.16 -23.81 5.24
C ARG A 39 1.15 -22.66 5.10
N LEU A 40 0.72 -21.42 5.31
CA LEU A 40 1.62 -20.26 5.29
C LEU A 40 2.59 -20.29 6.48
N ALA A 41 2.13 -20.72 7.66
CA ALA A 41 3.02 -20.92 8.81
C ALA A 41 4.01 -22.06 8.59
N GLU A 42 3.59 -23.18 7.97
CA GLU A 42 4.51 -24.27 7.62
C GLU A 42 5.60 -23.79 6.64
N ILE A 43 5.21 -23.03 5.62
CA ILE A 43 6.15 -22.43 4.68
C ILE A 43 7.12 -21.50 5.42
N LEU A 44 6.60 -20.64 6.30
CA LEU A 44 7.45 -19.72 7.06
C LEU A 44 8.40 -20.46 8.00
N HIS A 45 7.96 -21.56 8.62
CA HIS A 45 8.81 -22.38 9.48
C HIS A 45 9.98 -23.00 8.71
N ARG A 46 9.72 -23.48 7.49
CA ARG A 46 10.74 -24.10 6.63
C ARG A 46 11.62 -23.08 5.90
N GLN A 47 11.06 -21.94 5.52
CA GLN A 47 11.71 -20.87 4.78
C GLN A 47 11.40 -19.50 5.43
N PRO A 48 12.09 -19.15 6.52
CA PRO A 48 11.80 -17.95 7.31
C PRO A 48 11.95 -16.61 6.59
N TYR A 49 12.63 -16.60 5.45
CA TYR A 49 12.91 -15.43 4.63
C TYR A 49 12.16 -15.44 3.28
N HIS A 50 11.13 -16.28 3.13
CA HIS A 50 10.26 -16.23 1.94
C HIS A 50 9.39 -14.96 1.96
N VAL A 51 9.72 -14.02 1.08
CA VAL A 51 9.23 -12.63 1.10
C VAL A 51 7.72 -12.55 0.96
N ASP A 52 7.13 -13.26 0.00
CA ASP A 52 5.68 -13.18 -0.24
C ASP A 52 4.87 -13.79 0.93
N THR A 53 5.40 -14.82 1.60
CA THR A 53 4.77 -15.37 2.82
C THR A 53 4.82 -14.37 3.97
N LEU A 54 5.99 -13.72 4.16
CA LEU A 54 6.14 -12.68 5.18
C LEU A 54 5.16 -11.53 4.95
N LEU A 55 5.04 -11.03 3.71
CA LEU A 55 4.11 -9.96 3.36
C LEU A 55 2.64 -10.37 3.51
N GLN A 56 2.29 -11.60 3.15
CA GLN A 56 0.92 -12.11 3.31
C GLN A 56 0.55 -12.26 4.79
N LEU A 57 1.45 -12.82 5.62
CA LEU A 57 1.22 -12.96 7.06
C LEU A 57 1.25 -11.61 7.78
N ALA A 58 2.09 -10.66 7.34
CA ALA A 58 2.09 -9.31 7.88
C ALA A 58 0.71 -8.67 7.76
N GLU A 59 0.01 -8.87 6.64
CA GLU A 59 -1.37 -8.41 6.49
C GLU A 59 -2.33 -9.10 7.46
N VAL A 60 -2.19 -10.41 7.66
CA VAL A 60 -3.02 -11.16 8.61
C VAL A 60 -2.85 -10.61 10.03
N PHE A 61 -1.62 -10.41 10.51
CA PHE A 61 -1.35 -9.81 11.82
C PHE A 61 -1.88 -8.38 11.92
N ARG A 62 -1.71 -7.59 10.86
CA ARG A 62 -2.17 -6.21 10.81
C ARG A 62 -3.70 -6.11 10.89
N LEU A 63 -4.45 -7.01 10.22
CA LEU A 63 -5.91 -7.12 10.32
C LEU A 63 -6.39 -7.57 11.71
N GLN A 64 -5.54 -8.22 12.48
CA GLN A 64 -5.78 -8.59 13.89
C GLN A 64 -5.33 -7.50 14.87
N GLU A 65 -5.08 -6.29 14.38
CA GLU A 65 -4.62 -5.13 15.14
C GLU A 65 -3.25 -5.34 15.83
N ASP A 66 -2.48 -6.34 15.41
CA ASP A 66 -1.12 -6.59 15.86
C ASP A 66 -0.11 -5.91 14.93
N ALA A 67 -0.06 -4.58 15.03
CA ALA A 67 0.81 -3.75 14.19
C ALA A 67 2.31 -4.00 14.45
N ALA A 68 2.69 -4.46 15.65
CA ALA A 68 4.09 -4.73 16.00
C ALA A 68 4.61 -5.96 15.24
N THR A 69 3.91 -7.10 15.35
CA THR A 69 4.30 -8.33 14.64
C THR A 69 4.22 -8.13 13.11
N ALA A 70 3.23 -7.38 12.63
CA ALA A 70 3.14 -7.03 11.22
C ALA A 70 4.35 -6.23 10.73
N ALA A 71 4.81 -5.25 11.52
CA ALA A 71 6.00 -4.47 11.20
C ALA A 71 7.26 -5.35 11.18
N ASP A 72 7.44 -6.24 12.15
CA ASP A 72 8.58 -7.16 12.22
C ASP A 72 8.64 -8.07 10.98
N LEU A 73 7.50 -8.60 10.53
CA LEU A 73 7.42 -9.42 9.32
C LEU A 73 7.80 -8.62 8.05
N VAL A 74 7.37 -7.37 7.95
CA VAL A 74 7.74 -6.47 6.83
C VAL A 74 9.23 -6.11 6.88
N GLU A 75 9.78 -5.83 8.06
CA GLU A 75 11.21 -5.55 8.24
C GLU A 75 12.06 -6.78 7.88
N ARG A 76 11.59 -7.98 8.23
CA ARG A 76 12.24 -9.25 7.85
C ARG A 76 12.18 -9.51 6.35
N ALA A 77 11.09 -9.13 5.69
CA ALA A 77 10.97 -9.17 4.23
C ALA A 77 11.96 -8.21 3.56
N LEU A 78 12.08 -6.98 4.05
CA LEU A 78 13.08 -6.02 3.57
C LEU A 78 14.50 -6.53 3.77
N TYR A 79 14.78 -7.12 4.93
CA TYR A 79 16.07 -7.73 5.23
C TYR A 79 16.44 -8.82 4.23
N ALA A 80 15.51 -9.74 3.94
CA ALA A 80 15.74 -10.80 2.95
C ALA A 80 16.08 -10.23 1.56
N MET A 81 15.41 -9.15 1.17
CA MET A 81 15.66 -8.49 -0.11
C MET A 81 16.96 -7.68 -0.13
N GLU A 82 17.36 -7.10 1.01
CA GLU A 82 18.66 -6.44 1.17
C GLU A 82 19.80 -7.43 1.06
N CYS A 83 19.71 -8.59 1.69
CA CYS A 83 20.71 -9.67 1.58
C CYS A 83 20.83 -10.22 0.15
N ALA A 84 19.76 -10.14 -0.64
CA ALA A 84 19.76 -10.55 -2.04
C ALA A 84 20.21 -9.42 -3.00
N ALA A 85 20.56 -8.24 -2.49
CA ALA A 85 20.97 -7.13 -3.32
C ALA A 85 22.32 -7.43 -4.01
N ALA A 86 22.38 -7.14 -5.32
CA ALA A 86 23.63 -7.27 -6.07
C ALA A 86 24.70 -6.29 -5.52
N PRO A 87 26.01 -6.60 -5.59
CA PRO A 87 27.06 -5.73 -5.05
C PRO A 87 27.06 -4.28 -5.57
N GLY A 88 26.56 -4.04 -6.79
CA GLY A 88 26.41 -2.70 -7.35
C GLY A 88 25.09 -2.00 -7.02
N PHE A 89 24.13 -2.71 -6.44
CA PHE A 89 22.85 -2.14 -6.04
C PHE A 89 23.00 -1.45 -4.68
N SER A 90 22.63 -0.18 -4.61
CA SER A 90 22.66 0.59 -3.37
C SER A 90 21.31 1.25 -3.13
N PHE A 91 20.73 0.98 -1.96
CA PHE A 91 19.51 1.64 -1.48
C PHE A 91 19.72 3.12 -1.19
N ALA A 92 20.97 3.59 -1.06
CA ALA A 92 21.29 5.01 -0.92
C ALA A 92 21.52 5.72 -2.26
N SER A 93 21.54 4.97 -3.37
CA SER A 93 21.82 5.52 -4.70
C SER A 93 20.56 5.97 -5.41
N ASP A 94 20.65 7.12 -6.07
CA ASP A 94 19.62 7.62 -6.97
C ASP A 94 19.73 7.02 -8.37
N ARG A 95 20.57 6.01 -8.63
CA ARG A 95 20.78 5.41 -9.97
C ARG A 95 20.28 3.99 -10.13
N CYS A 96 19.97 3.31 -9.03
CA CYS A 96 19.48 1.94 -9.07
C CYS A 96 17.98 1.94 -9.41
N ARG A 97 17.59 1.11 -10.37
CA ARG A 97 16.22 1.07 -10.88
C ARG A 97 15.68 -0.35 -10.93
N LEU A 98 14.41 -0.48 -10.58
CA LEU A 98 13.68 -1.73 -10.65
C LEU A 98 12.40 -1.52 -11.46
N SER A 99 12.18 -2.39 -12.43
CA SER A 99 10.94 -2.39 -13.20
C SER A 99 9.83 -3.00 -12.37
N PHE A 100 8.70 -2.30 -12.24
CA PHE A 100 7.53 -2.80 -11.50
C PHE A 100 6.75 -3.85 -12.30
N ALA A 101 6.93 -3.91 -13.62
CA ALA A 101 6.37 -4.97 -14.44
C ALA A 101 6.92 -6.35 -14.06
N ARG A 102 8.14 -6.44 -13.51
CA ARG A 102 8.71 -7.71 -13.04
C ARG A 102 8.11 -8.13 -11.72
N ARG A 103 7.54 -9.33 -11.69
CA ARG A 103 6.92 -9.90 -10.49
C ARG A 103 7.85 -9.90 -9.27
N GLU A 104 9.07 -10.35 -9.47
CA GLU A 104 10.09 -10.53 -8.44
C GLU A 104 10.49 -9.21 -7.79
N ASN A 105 10.41 -8.10 -8.53
CA ASN A 105 10.73 -6.78 -8.01
C ASN A 105 9.62 -6.20 -7.13
N ARG A 106 8.36 -6.55 -7.38
CA ARG A 106 7.20 -5.91 -6.75
C ARG A 106 7.14 -6.11 -5.25
N ALA A 107 7.67 -7.23 -4.76
CA ALA A 107 7.76 -7.49 -3.34
C ALA A 107 8.50 -6.37 -2.59
N LEU A 108 9.59 -5.83 -3.15
CA LEU A 108 10.33 -4.71 -2.54
C LEU A 108 9.49 -3.45 -2.48
N PHE A 109 8.78 -3.12 -3.55
CA PHE A 109 7.90 -1.94 -3.60
C PHE A 109 6.77 -2.05 -2.57
N SER A 110 6.16 -3.23 -2.45
CA SER A 110 5.11 -3.53 -1.46
C SER A 110 5.64 -3.42 -0.03
N ALA A 111 6.78 -4.05 0.24
CA ALA A 111 7.44 -4.03 1.54
C ALA A 111 7.83 -2.60 1.97
N LEU A 112 8.43 -1.81 1.07
CA LEU A 112 8.82 -0.42 1.35
C LEU A 112 7.62 0.49 1.64
N LEU A 113 6.52 0.37 0.90
CA LEU A 113 5.31 1.16 1.19
C LEU A 113 4.72 0.77 2.55
N ARG A 114 4.61 -0.52 2.84
CA ARG A 114 4.10 -1.03 4.12
C ARG A 114 4.97 -0.57 5.29
N HIS A 115 6.29 -0.64 5.13
CA HIS A 115 7.23 -0.14 6.13
C HIS A 115 7.10 1.37 6.33
N ALA A 116 6.98 2.15 5.25
CA ALA A 116 6.75 3.59 5.34
C ALA A 116 5.46 3.92 6.12
N LEU A 117 4.38 3.17 5.91
CA LEU A 117 3.13 3.32 6.65
C LEU A 117 3.28 2.92 8.13
N ALA A 118 3.97 1.81 8.43
CA ALA A 118 4.26 1.41 9.81
C ALA A 118 5.06 2.48 10.57
N LEU A 119 6.04 3.11 9.91
CA LEU A 119 6.81 4.22 10.47
C LEU A 119 5.93 5.44 10.76
N THR A 120 4.88 5.70 9.98
CA THR A 120 3.93 6.77 10.33
C THR A 120 3.15 6.48 11.60
N GLY A 121 2.73 5.24 11.82
CA GLY A 121 2.04 4.82 13.06
C GLY A 121 2.94 4.92 14.30
N ARG A 122 4.25 4.77 14.13
CA ARG A 122 5.29 4.93 15.18
C ARG A 122 5.77 6.38 15.36
N CYS A 123 5.18 7.35 14.64
CA CYS A 123 5.61 8.75 14.62
C CYS A 123 7.06 8.98 14.11
N CYS A 124 7.63 8.01 13.39
CA CYS A 124 8.97 8.10 12.81
C CYS A 124 8.93 8.79 11.43
N HIS A 125 8.41 10.02 11.38
CA HIS A 125 8.09 10.71 10.13
C HIS A 125 9.30 11.03 9.25
N ARG A 126 10.47 11.24 9.87
CA ARG A 126 11.71 11.47 9.10
C ARG A 126 12.16 10.20 8.39
N ALA A 127 12.15 9.05 9.09
CA ALA A 127 12.45 7.76 8.47
C ALA A 127 11.43 7.43 7.38
N CYS A 128 10.14 7.65 7.63
CA CYS A 128 9.08 7.50 6.63
C CYS A 128 9.38 8.29 5.34
N LEU A 129 9.81 9.54 5.47
CA LEU A 129 10.17 10.38 4.33
C LEU A 129 11.35 9.78 3.54
N GLU A 130 12.40 9.30 4.21
CA GLU A 130 13.53 8.66 3.52
C GLU A 130 13.12 7.34 2.84
N THR A 131 12.26 6.53 3.48
CA THR A 131 11.69 5.32 2.86
C THR A 131 10.85 5.66 1.62
N CYS A 132 10.04 6.72 1.67
CA CYS A 132 9.26 7.17 0.51
C CYS A 132 10.16 7.65 -0.64
N LYS A 133 11.25 8.35 -0.33
CA LYS A 133 12.24 8.77 -1.35
C LYS A 133 12.92 7.58 -2.00
N LEU A 134 13.30 6.56 -1.22
CA LEU A 134 13.83 5.30 -1.74
C LEU A 134 12.81 4.61 -2.64
N LEU A 135 11.57 4.42 -2.16
CA LEU A 135 10.49 3.82 -2.96
C LEU A 135 10.29 4.56 -4.30
N LEU A 136 10.30 5.89 -4.27
CA LEU A 136 10.19 6.72 -5.45
C LEU A 136 11.43 6.62 -6.35
N SER A 137 12.65 6.50 -5.80
CA SER A 137 13.89 6.43 -6.60
C SER A 137 13.99 5.14 -7.42
N LEU A 138 13.37 4.05 -6.97
CA LEU A 138 13.36 2.77 -7.71
C LEU A 138 12.63 2.87 -9.05
N SER A 139 11.53 3.64 -9.10
CA SER A 139 10.78 3.93 -10.33
C SER A 139 10.15 5.34 -10.28
N PRO A 140 10.95 6.39 -10.53
CA PRO A 140 10.53 7.78 -10.31
C PRO A 140 9.46 8.25 -11.30
N THR A 141 9.46 7.68 -12.51
CA THR A 141 8.49 8.02 -13.54
C THR A 141 7.13 7.38 -13.25
N ALA A 142 7.11 6.06 -12.99
CA ALA A 142 5.86 5.32 -12.82
C ALA A 142 5.22 5.52 -11.45
N ASP A 143 6.03 5.67 -10.38
CA ASP A 143 5.57 5.71 -8.98
C ASP A 143 4.48 4.64 -8.70
N PRO A 144 4.81 3.34 -8.88
CA PRO A 144 3.82 2.28 -9.02
C PRO A 144 3.00 2.01 -7.76
N MET A 145 3.52 2.42 -6.60
CA MET A 145 2.88 2.29 -5.28
C MET A 145 2.39 3.65 -4.72
N GLY A 146 2.42 4.71 -5.53
CA GLY A 146 1.87 6.02 -5.16
C GLY A 146 2.59 6.67 -3.97
N SER A 147 3.92 6.59 -3.89
CA SER A 147 4.73 7.20 -2.82
C SER A 147 4.47 8.72 -2.68
N LEU A 148 4.14 9.41 -3.79
CA LEU A 148 3.77 10.82 -3.80
C LEU A 148 2.50 11.13 -2.98
N LEU A 149 1.68 10.13 -2.65
CA LEU A 149 0.50 10.29 -1.79
C LEU A 149 0.83 10.30 -0.29
N LEU A 150 2.08 10.02 0.08
CA LEU A 150 2.56 9.96 1.47
C LEU A 150 3.67 10.96 1.77
N ILE A 151 4.46 11.35 0.76
CA ILE A 151 5.59 12.27 0.91
C ILE A 151 5.17 13.59 1.56
N ASP A 152 4.02 14.16 1.19
CA ASP A 152 3.57 15.46 1.71
C ASP A 152 3.34 15.41 3.23
N ALA A 153 2.67 14.35 3.70
CA ALA A 153 2.41 14.12 5.11
C ALA A 153 3.73 13.92 5.87
N ALA A 154 4.62 13.07 5.35
CA ALA A 154 5.92 12.83 5.95
C ALA A 154 6.75 14.12 6.04
N CYS A 155 6.69 15.00 5.04
CA CYS A 155 7.36 16.31 5.08
C CYS A 155 6.80 17.21 6.17
N LEU A 156 5.47 17.40 6.22
CA LEU A 156 4.82 18.29 7.19
C LEU A 156 5.02 17.85 8.64
N MET A 157 5.03 16.53 8.88
CA MET A 157 5.19 15.97 10.23
C MET A 157 6.65 15.91 10.68
N SER A 158 7.61 15.99 9.76
CA SER A 158 9.06 15.99 10.07
C SER A 158 9.72 17.37 9.93
N GLY A 159 8.94 18.43 9.75
CA GLY A 159 9.45 19.80 9.59
C GLY A 159 10.33 19.95 8.34
N GLN A 160 9.94 19.34 7.22
CA GLN A 160 10.65 19.39 5.94
C GLN A 160 9.87 20.18 4.89
N GLU A 161 9.28 21.30 5.30
CA GLU A 161 8.51 22.21 4.45
C GLU A 161 9.32 22.72 3.24
N GLU A 162 10.59 23.09 3.41
CA GLU A 162 11.43 23.53 2.30
C GLU A 162 11.69 22.43 1.28
N PHE A 163 11.87 21.19 1.73
CA PHE A 163 12.02 20.06 0.82
C PHE A 163 10.74 19.83 0.02
N LEU A 164 9.57 19.86 0.68
CA LEU A 164 8.28 19.72 0.03
C LEU A 164 8.09 20.75 -1.09
N LEU A 165 8.35 22.03 -0.79
CA LEU A 165 8.18 23.11 -1.77
C LEU A 165 9.19 23.06 -2.91
N ARG A 166 10.46 22.66 -2.64
CA ARG A 166 11.45 22.45 -3.69
C ARG A 166 11.06 21.32 -4.63
N LEU A 167 10.61 20.18 -4.08
CA LEU A 167 10.16 19.05 -4.86
C LEU A 167 8.93 19.41 -5.69
N LEU A 168 7.96 20.11 -5.09
CA LEU A 168 6.79 20.63 -5.80
C LEU A 168 7.22 21.50 -6.98
N HIS A 169 8.07 22.50 -6.76
CA HIS A 169 8.53 23.40 -7.81
C HIS A 169 9.22 22.65 -8.97
N ALA A 170 10.08 21.69 -8.65
CA ALA A 170 10.81 20.92 -9.66
C ALA A 170 9.90 20.00 -10.49
N TRP A 171 8.84 19.45 -9.89
CA TRP A 171 8.02 18.39 -10.51
C TRP A 171 6.64 18.86 -10.98
N GLU A 172 6.23 20.08 -10.64
CA GLU A 172 4.95 20.64 -11.11
C GLU A 172 4.81 20.67 -12.64
N PRO A 173 5.85 21.04 -13.43
CA PRO A 173 5.71 21.11 -14.89
C PRO A 173 5.42 19.76 -15.55
N SER A 174 5.95 18.66 -14.99
CA SER A 174 5.87 17.33 -15.59
C SER A 174 4.80 16.44 -14.95
N ARG A 175 4.49 16.64 -13.66
CA ARG A 175 3.58 15.78 -12.89
C ARG A 175 2.33 16.48 -12.38
N HIS A 176 2.27 17.81 -12.43
CA HIS A 176 1.13 18.60 -11.96
C HIS A 176 0.68 18.20 -10.54
N LEU A 177 1.62 18.19 -9.59
CA LEU A 177 1.38 17.70 -8.23
C LEU A 177 0.28 18.49 -7.52
N THR A 178 0.09 19.79 -7.82
CA THR A 178 -1.04 20.56 -7.28
C THR A 178 -2.43 20.05 -7.71
N GLN A 179 -2.50 19.12 -8.67
CA GLN A 179 -3.71 18.37 -9.00
C GLN A 179 -3.92 17.16 -8.08
N LEU A 180 -3.18 17.03 -7.00
CA LEU A 180 -3.50 16.10 -5.92
C LEU A 180 -3.88 16.91 -4.67
N PRO A 181 -4.97 16.54 -3.96
CA PRO A 181 -5.44 17.31 -2.82
C PRO A 181 -4.38 17.40 -1.72
N ASN A 182 -3.64 16.30 -1.49
CA ASN A 182 -2.59 16.26 -0.49
C ASN A 182 -1.49 17.30 -0.75
N TRP A 183 -0.97 17.36 -1.98
CA TRP A 183 0.04 18.36 -2.38
C TRP A 183 -0.49 19.79 -2.35
N ALA A 184 -1.71 20.04 -2.85
CA ALA A 184 -2.27 21.39 -2.88
C ALA A 184 -2.39 22.00 -1.47
N PHE A 185 -2.98 21.25 -0.53
CA PHE A 185 -3.16 21.73 0.84
C PHE A 185 -1.86 21.70 1.64
N SER A 186 -1.06 20.64 1.55
CA SER A 186 0.22 20.55 2.27
C SER A 186 1.19 21.63 1.84
N ALA A 187 1.23 21.97 0.55
CA ALA A 187 2.09 23.04 0.06
C ALA A 187 1.59 24.44 0.44
N ALA A 188 0.28 24.64 0.60
CA ALA A 188 -0.27 25.88 1.16
C ALA A 188 0.10 26.04 2.64
N LEU A 189 -0.04 24.95 3.43
CA LEU A 189 0.35 24.94 4.85
C LEU A 189 1.86 25.13 5.04
N ALA A 190 2.68 24.48 4.22
CA ALA A 190 4.13 24.64 4.25
C ALA A 190 4.56 26.10 3.96
N ARG A 191 3.95 26.74 2.95
CA ARG A 191 4.17 28.16 2.65
C ARG A 191 3.79 29.05 3.84
N PHE A 192 2.68 28.76 4.49
CA PHE A 192 2.23 29.50 5.67
C PHE A 192 3.23 29.37 6.83
N ARG A 193 3.66 28.15 7.17
CA ARG A 193 4.66 27.90 8.24
C ARG A 193 6.00 28.60 7.97
N LEU A 194 6.40 28.68 6.71
CA LEU A 194 7.62 29.37 6.28
C LEU A 194 7.45 30.89 6.08
N GLY A 195 6.28 31.45 6.37
CA GLY A 195 6.00 32.89 6.21
C GLY A 195 6.09 33.38 4.75
N ARG A 196 5.79 32.52 3.77
CA ARG A 196 5.83 32.89 2.36
C ARG A 196 4.63 33.78 1.98
N PRO A 197 4.83 34.83 1.17
CA PRO A 197 3.76 35.78 0.84
C PRO A 197 2.67 35.16 -0.05
N ASP A 198 2.97 34.09 -0.78
CA ASP A 198 2.04 33.38 -1.67
C ASP A 198 1.18 32.33 -0.94
N ALA A 199 1.33 32.17 0.38
CA ALA A 199 0.61 31.17 1.17
C ALA A 199 -0.92 31.30 1.04
N ALA A 200 -1.46 32.51 1.20
CA ALA A 200 -2.89 32.77 1.10
C ALA A 200 -3.45 32.42 -0.28
N ALA A 201 -2.74 32.81 -1.35
CA ALA A 201 -3.14 32.48 -2.72
C ALA A 201 -3.10 30.96 -2.99
N ALA A 202 -2.11 30.26 -2.45
CA ALA A 202 -2.01 28.81 -2.56
C ALA A 202 -3.17 28.09 -1.83
N LEU A 203 -3.55 28.57 -0.64
CA LEU A 203 -4.70 28.03 0.09
C LEU A 203 -6.01 28.28 -0.66
N ASP A 204 -6.20 29.50 -1.17
CA ASP A 204 -7.40 29.85 -1.94
C ASP A 204 -7.52 28.96 -3.19
N ALA A 205 -6.41 28.73 -3.89
CA ALA A 205 -6.37 27.81 -5.03
C ALA A 205 -6.69 26.36 -4.63
N ALA A 206 -6.17 25.88 -3.49
CA ALA A 206 -6.46 24.53 -2.99
C ALA A 206 -7.94 24.36 -2.62
N LEU A 207 -8.55 25.32 -1.93
CA LEU A 207 -9.96 25.32 -1.56
C LEU A 207 -10.90 25.39 -2.78
N ILE A 208 -10.54 26.17 -3.80
CA ILE A 208 -11.27 26.21 -5.07
C ILE A 208 -11.14 24.89 -5.84
N GLN A 209 -9.94 24.31 -5.86
CA GLN A 209 -9.66 23.06 -6.59
C GLN A 209 -10.24 21.82 -5.89
N PHE A 210 -10.34 21.82 -4.56
CA PHE A 210 -10.77 20.68 -3.75
C PHE A 210 -11.69 21.11 -2.59
N PRO A 211 -12.89 21.65 -2.88
CA PRO A 211 -13.78 22.19 -1.86
C PRO A 211 -14.27 21.11 -0.87
N SER A 212 -14.31 19.84 -1.28
CA SER A 212 -14.74 18.70 -0.44
C SER A 212 -13.80 18.41 0.74
N VAL A 213 -12.59 18.96 0.76
CA VAL A 213 -11.66 18.79 1.90
C VAL A 213 -12.06 19.65 3.10
N LEU A 214 -12.69 20.81 2.87
CA LEU A 214 -12.90 21.81 3.91
C LEU A 214 -13.76 21.29 5.06
N ALA A 215 -14.95 20.76 4.77
CA ALA A 215 -15.89 20.33 5.81
C ALA A 215 -15.34 19.17 6.67
N PRO A 216 -14.78 18.08 6.10
CA PRO A 216 -14.13 17.03 6.90
C PRO A 216 -12.93 17.52 7.70
N LEU A 217 -12.16 18.48 7.16
CA LEU A 217 -11.02 19.07 7.86
C LEU A 217 -11.48 19.90 9.07
N LEU A 218 -12.49 20.78 8.90
CA LEU A 218 -13.06 21.57 9.99
C LEU A 218 -13.68 20.68 11.08
N ALA A 219 -14.40 19.62 10.69
CA ALA A 219 -14.95 18.65 11.63
C ALA A 219 -13.86 17.99 12.48
N ARG A 220 -12.73 17.59 11.85
CA ARG A 220 -11.58 16.99 12.56
C ARG A 220 -10.87 17.97 13.49
N LEU A 221 -10.95 19.26 13.20
CA LEU A 221 -10.40 20.34 14.03
C LEU A 221 -11.40 20.80 15.11
N SER A 222 -12.63 20.29 15.10
CA SER A 222 -13.72 20.74 15.97
C SER A 222 -13.99 22.25 15.86
N VAL A 223 -13.91 22.77 14.63
CA VAL A 223 -14.12 24.19 14.31
C VAL A 223 -15.42 24.34 13.53
N GLU A 224 -16.31 25.21 13.98
CA GLU A 224 -17.53 25.54 13.25
C GLU A 224 -17.24 26.53 12.12
N ALA A 225 -17.87 26.29 10.97
CA ALA A 225 -17.77 27.19 9.83
C ALA A 225 -18.60 28.46 10.09
N ALA A 226 -17.96 29.63 9.92
CA ALA A 226 -18.65 30.91 10.00
C ALA A 226 -19.79 31.01 8.95
N PRO A 227 -20.84 31.81 9.17
CA PRO A 227 -22.01 31.89 8.28
C PRO A 227 -21.71 32.10 6.79
N PRO A 228 -20.73 32.94 6.38
CA PRO A 228 -20.39 33.08 4.96
C PRO A 228 -19.89 31.79 4.32
N VAL A 229 -19.20 30.95 5.09
CA VAL A 229 -18.62 29.67 4.65
C VAL A 229 -19.67 28.56 4.68
N SER A 230 -20.45 28.45 5.76
CA SER A 230 -21.48 27.42 5.88
C SER A 230 -22.65 27.61 4.91
N GLY A 231 -22.98 28.87 4.55
CA GLY A 231 -23.94 29.19 3.50
C GLY A 231 -23.40 29.13 2.08
N CYS A 232 -22.09 28.90 1.89
CA CYS A 232 -21.49 28.89 0.57
C CYS A 232 -21.81 27.60 -0.19
N ARG A 233 -22.47 27.74 -1.34
CA ARG A 233 -22.85 26.62 -2.21
C ARG A 233 -21.67 25.71 -2.56
N LEU A 234 -20.50 26.31 -2.84
CA LEU A 234 -19.25 25.62 -3.19
C LEU A 234 -18.79 24.61 -2.12
N PHE A 235 -18.97 24.95 -0.85
CA PHE A 235 -18.55 24.12 0.29
C PHE A 235 -19.65 23.20 0.82
N SER A 236 -20.85 23.24 0.23
CA SER A 236 -21.92 22.31 0.59
C SER A 236 -21.54 20.90 0.15
N ALA A 237 -21.82 19.90 0.99
CA ALA A 237 -21.55 18.49 0.66
C ALA A 237 -22.21 18.09 -0.66
N ALA A 238 -23.45 18.55 -0.89
CA ALA A 238 -24.19 18.28 -2.11
C ALA A 238 -23.48 18.76 -3.39
N GLU A 239 -22.81 19.91 -3.38
CA GLU A 239 -22.07 20.41 -4.55
C GLU A 239 -20.64 19.91 -4.63
N ALA A 240 -19.96 19.83 -3.48
CA ALA A 240 -18.58 19.37 -3.40
C ALA A 240 -18.46 17.91 -3.88
N ASP A 241 -19.49 17.09 -3.64
CA ASP A 241 -19.52 15.68 -4.03
C ASP A 241 -20.19 15.41 -5.38
N ARG A 242 -21.06 16.31 -5.89
CA ARG A 242 -21.85 16.10 -7.13
C ARG A 242 -21.00 15.75 -8.34
N ASP A 243 -19.82 16.36 -8.42
CA ASP A 243 -18.89 16.28 -9.55
C ASP A 243 -17.59 15.55 -9.18
N SER A 244 -17.51 15.00 -7.97
CA SER A 244 -16.32 14.30 -7.47
C SER A 244 -16.41 12.81 -7.79
N SER A 245 -15.43 12.28 -8.51
CA SER A 245 -15.31 10.84 -8.72
C SER A 245 -14.96 10.12 -7.41
N PRO A 246 -15.25 8.80 -7.31
CA PRO A 246 -14.92 8.02 -6.11
C PRO A 246 -13.43 8.13 -5.72
N GLY A 247 -12.53 8.00 -6.70
CA GLY A 247 -11.09 8.16 -6.47
C GLY A 247 -10.70 9.54 -5.94
N LEU A 248 -11.34 10.62 -6.40
CA LEU A 248 -11.08 11.96 -5.86
C LEU A 248 -11.56 12.07 -4.41
N ARG A 249 -12.74 11.54 -4.08
CA ARG A 249 -13.24 11.53 -2.68
C ARG A 249 -12.28 10.77 -1.77
N GLN A 250 -11.78 9.63 -2.21
CA GLN A 250 -10.79 8.84 -1.47
C GLN A 250 -9.48 9.61 -1.27
N LEU A 251 -8.97 10.31 -2.28
CA LEU A 251 -7.77 11.15 -2.14
C LEU A 251 -7.97 12.31 -1.16
N CYS A 252 -9.12 12.98 -1.19
CA CYS A 252 -9.48 14.02 -0.23
C CYS A 252 -9.57 13.45 1.20
N GLY A 253 -10.26 12.32 1.38
CA GLY A 253 -10.37 11.63 2.67
C GLY A 253 -9.02 11.18 3.22
N LEU A 254 -8.18 10.60 2.36
CA LEU A 254 -6.82 10.17 2.70
C LEU A 254 -5.97 11.33 3.21
N TYR A 255 -6.05 12.49 2.55
CA TYR A 255 -5.37 13.70 3.00
C TYR A 255 -5.84 14.15 4.38
N VAL A 256 -7.16 14.26 4.60
CA VAL A 256 -7.73 14.69 5.88
C VAL A 256 -7.36 13.72 7.01
N GLN A 257 -7.36 12.42 6.72
CA GLN A 257 -6.97 11.37 7.67
C GLN A 257 -5.50 11.53 8.11
N ARG A 258 -4.59 11.74 7.16
CA ARG A 258 -3.15 11.83 7.43
C ARG A 258 -2.75 13.18 8.00
N CYS A 259 -3.12 14.26 7.32
CA CYS A 259 -2.58 15.59 7.58
C CYS A 259 -3.51 16.48 8.39
N GLY A 260 -4.73 16.05 8.72
CA GLY A 260 -5.67 16.92 9.44
C GLY A 260 -5.16 17.40 10.80
N HIS A 261 -4.30 16.63 11.47
CA HIS A 261 -3.67 17.05 12.72
C HIS A 261 -2.62 18.17 12.53
N CYS A 262 -2.03 18.30 11.33
CA CYS A 262 -1.06 19.35 11.01
C CYS A 262 -1.67 20.76 11.04
N TRP A 263 -3.00 20.86 10.99
CA TRP A 263 -3.77 22.10 11.03
C TRP A 263 -4.24 22.50 12.43
N LYS A 264 -3.94 21.71 13.48
CA LYS A 264 -4.44 21.96 14.85
C LYS A 264 -3.93 23.24 15.49
N GLU A 265 -2.79 23.76 15.04
CA GLU A 265 -2.24 25.00 15.57
C GLU A 265 -3.19 26.17 15.32
N ALA A 266 -3.43 27.01 16.33
CA ALA A 266 -4.38 28.12 16.25
C ALA A 266 -4.13 29.03 15.04
N ALA A 267 -2.86 29.34 14.75
CA ALA A 267 -2.49 30.14 13.59
C ALA A 267 -2.88 29.48 12.26
N ALA A 268 -2.71 28.16 12.14
CA ALA A 268 -3.10 27.38 10.96
C ALA A 268 -4.63 27.28 10.83
N VAL A 269 -5.37 27.15 11.94
CA VAL A 269 -6.84 27.20 11.95
C VAL A 269 -7.34 28.56 11.46
N THR A 270 -6.80 29.66 12.01
CA THR A 270 -7.16 31.01 11.58
C THR A 270 -6.85 31.22 10.10
N PHE A 271 -5.71 30.72 9.62
CA PHE A 271 -5.33 30.75 8.21
C PHE A 271 -6.34 30.00 7.32
N LEU A 272 -6.74 28.79 7.71
CA LEU A 272 -7.73 27.97 7.01
C LEU A 272 -9.10 28.67 6.93
N VAL A 273 -9.62 29.12 8.08
CA VAL A 273 -10.94 29.78 8.17
C VAL A 273 -10.96 31.08 7.37
N SER A 274 -9.88 31.87 7.45
CA SER A 274 -9.75 33.11 6.67
C SER A 274 -9.69 32.84 5.16
N GLY A 275 -9.01 31.78 4.73
CA GLY A 275 -9.01 31.35 3.33
C GLY A 275 -10.39 30.88 2.85
N ALA A 276 -11.07 30.08 3.67
CA ALA A 276 -12.45 29.65 3.37
C ALA A 276 -13.40 30.84 3.23
N ALA A 277 -13.30 31.86 4.10
CA ALA A 277 -14.10 33.07 4.00
C ALA A 277 -13.83 33.84 2.70
N ARG A 278 -12.55 34.05 2.34
CA ARG A 278 -12.19 34.72 1.06
C ARG A 278 -12.74 33.98 -0.16
N VAL A 279 -12.62 32.65 -0.18
CA VAL A 279 -13.14 31.84 -1.29
C VAL A 279 -14.67 31.86 -1.32
N ALA A 280 -15.34 31.86 -0.17
CA ALA A 280 -16.79 31.98 -0.10
C ALA A 280 -17.28 33.35 -0.61
N GLU A 281 -16.60 34.44 -0.26
CA GLU A 281 -16.88 35.78 -0.78
C GLU A 281 -16.67 35.85 -2.30
N ALA A 282 -15.56 35.29 -2.81
CA ALA A 282 -15.29 35.22 -4.24
C ALA A 282 -16.31 34.36 -5.01
N ALA A 283 -16.88 33.33 -4.37
CA ALA A 283 -17.96 32.52 -4.93
C ALA A 283 -19.31 33.25 -4.94
N ALA A 284 -19.56 34.14 -3.98
CA ALA A 284 -20.78 34.94 -3.88
C ALA A 284 -20.76 36.21 -4.75
N ALA A 285 -19.59 36.62 -5.23
CA ALA A 285 -19.43 37.77 -6.12
C ALA A 285 -20.24 37.63 -7.42
N THR A 286 -20.59 38.77 -8.03
CA THR A 286 -21.33 38.83 -9.30
C THR A 286 -20.55 39.65 -10.33
N PRO A 287 -19.98 39.04 -11.38
CA PRO A 287 -19.93 37.59 -11.64
C PRO A 287 -19.03 36.84 -10.64
N PRO A 288 -19.26 35.54 -10.41
CA PRO A 288 -18.44 34.73 -9.52
C PRO A 288 -17.03 34.53 -10.09
N ASP A 289 -16.06 34.23 -9.24
CA ASP A 289 -14.68 34.00 -9.66
C ASP A 289 -14.60 32.89 -10.73
N PRO A 290 -14.06 33.18 -11.94
CA PRO A 290 -13.98 32.22 -13.04
C PRO A 290 -13.18 30.97 -12.67
N ARG A 291 -12.22 31.06 -11.73
CA ARG A 291 -11.39 29.93 -11.28
C ARG A 291 -12.22 28.79 -10.71
N ILE A 292 -13.41 29.08 -10.17
CA ILE A 292 -14.32 28.06 -9.60
C ILE A 292 -14.89 27.17 -10.70
N ALA A 293 -15.39 27.77 -11.77
CA ALA A 293 -15.92 27.04 -12.91
C ALA A 293 -14.82 26.24 -13.62
N GLU A 294 -13.65 26.84 -13.80
CA GLU A 294 -12.48 26.15 -14.37
C GLU A 294 -12.02 24.96 -13.52
N ALA A 295 -12.01 25.11 -12.19
CA ALA A 295 -11.63 24.03 -11.27
C ALA A 295 -12.61 22.85 -11.34
N ALA A 296 -13.91 23.13 -11.44
CA ALA A 296 -14.92 22.10 -11.63
C ALA A 296 -14.71 21.34 -12.94
N GLU A 297 -14.44 22.04 -14.04
CA GLU A 297 -14.16 21.41 -15.33
C GLU A 297 -12.84 20.60 -15.31
N ARG A 298 -11.79 21.12 -14.66
CA ARG A 298 -10.54 20.37 -14.44
C ARG A 298 -10.81 19.07 -13.68
N ARG A 299 -11.62 19.10 -12.62
CA ARG A 299 -11.99 17.89 -11.87
C ARG A 299 -12.71 16.87 -12.76
N ARG A 300 -13.73 17.29 -13.50
CA ARG A 300 -14.50 16.43 -14.43
C ARG A 300 -13.64 15.81 -15.53
N ARG A 301 -12.62 16.53 -16.02
CA ARG A 301 -11.71 16.01 -17.05
C ARG A 301 -10.65 15.07 -16.50
N ARG A 302 -10.06 15.37 -15.34
CA ARG A 302 -8.85 14.70 -14.85
C ARG A 302 -9.13 13.48 -13.97
N TYR A 303 -10.19 13.48 -13.16
CA TYR A 303 -10.47 12.35 -12.24
C TYR A 303 -11.54 11.40 -12.77
N ARG A 304 -11.47 11.00 -14.04
CA ARG A 304 -12.48 10.08 -14.63
C ARG A 304 -12.33 8.63 -14.16
N ARG A 305 -11.09 8.17 -14.02
CA ARG A 305 -10.74 6.83 -13.53
C ARG A 305 -9.60 6.96 -12.55
N THR A 306 -9.62 6.14 -11.50
CA THR A 306 -8.53 6.08 -10.53
C THR A 306 -7.36 5.28 -11.13
N PRO A 307 -6.15 5.85 -11.21
CA PRO A 307 -4.97 5.13 -11.69
C PRO A 307 -4.60 3.94 -10.79
N LEU A 308 -4.00 2.89 -11.35
CA LEU A 308 -3.64 1.67 -10.61
C LEU A 308 -2.69 1.94 -9.43
N ASN A 309 -1.73 2.86 -9.57
CA ASN A 309 -0.83 3.19 -8.47
C ASN A 309 -1.55 3.86 -7.29
N VAL A 310 -2.55 4.69 -7.56
CA VAL A 310 -3.42 5.26 -6.52
C VAL A 310 -4.24 4.15 -5.86
N LEU A 311 -4.85 3.25 -6.64
CA LEU A 311 -5.59 2.12 -6.09
C LEU A 311 -4.72 1.20 -5.22
N ARG A 312 -3.52 0.84 -5.68
CA ARG A 312 -2.55 0.07 -4.88
C ARG A 312 -2.21 0.75 -3.58
N HIS A 313 -1.94 2.05 -3.64
CA HIS A 313 -1.68 2.84 -2.45
C HIS A 313 -2.85 2.81 -1.48
N LEU A 314 -4.08 2.99 -1.97
CA LEU A 314 -5.30 2.98 -1.16
C LEU A 314 -5.57 1.61 -0.53
N VAL A 315 -5.37 0.52 -1.28
CA VAL A 315 -5.49 -0.87 -0.78
C VAL A 315 -4.50 -1.10 0.36
N VAL A 316 -3.22 -0.75 0.16
CA VAL A 316 -2.18 -0.94 1.19
C VAL A 316 -2.33 0.04 2.37
N SER A 317 -2.94 1.21 2.14
CA SER A 317 -3.21 2.23 3.17
C SER A 317 -4.53 2.03 3.91
N GLU A 318 -5.35 1.04 3.50
CA GLU A 318 -6.63 0.69 4.09
C GLU A 318 -7.63 1.83 4.28
N VAL A 319 -7.78 2.68 3.26
CA VAL A 319 -8.96 3.55 3.26
C VAL A 319 -10.17 2.63 3.16
N ARG A 320 -11.03 2.60 4.20
CA ARG A 320 -12.13 1.62 4.35
C ARG A 320 -13.03 1.52 3.11
N ASP A 321 -13.18 2.63 2.39
CA ASP A 321 -13.99 2.73 1.17
C ASP A 321 -13.20 2.43 -0.13
N ALA A 322 -11.89 2.17 -0.05
CA ALA A 322 -11.02 1.89 -1.20
C ALA A 322 -11.42 0.63 -1.97
N LEU A 323 -11.82 -0.41 -1.25
CA LEU A 323 -12.21 -1.70 -1.82
C LEU A 323 -13.63 -1.64 -2.42
N ALA A 324 -14.51 -0.82 -1.83
CA ALA A 324 -15.90 -0.68 -2.28
C ALA A 324 -16.02 0.05 -3.63
N ASP A 325 -15.11 0.99 -3.91
CA ASP A 325 -15.07 1.74 -5.16
C ASP A 325 -14.02 1.22 -6.15
N LEU A 326 -13.59 -0.04 -6.02
CA LEU A 326 -12.74 -0.65 -7.04
C LEU A 326 -13.46 -0.64 -8.39
N PRO A 327 -12.75 -0.36 -9.50
CA PRO A 327 -13.32 -0.49 -10.83
C PRO A 327 -13.94 -1.88 -11.02
N ALA A 328 -15.10 -1.98 -11.69
CA ALA A 328 -15.80 -3.25 -11.88
C ALA A 328 -14.97 -4.34 -12.60
N ASP A 329 -13.89 -3.94 -13.28
CA ASP A 329 -12.89 -4.79 -13.90
C ASP A 329 -11.88 -5.42 -12.92
N VAL A 330 -11.91 -5.04 -11.63
CA VAL A 330 -11.04 -5.54 -10.58
C VAL A 330 -11.84 -6.43 -9.63
N ASP A 331 -11.50 -7.72 -9.59
CA ASP A 331 -12.09 -8.66 -8.64
C ASP A 331 -11.51 -8.44 -7.23
N PRO A 332 -12.31 -8.01 -6.23
CA PRO A 332 -11.85 -7.86 -4.85
C PRO A 332 -11.41 -9.19 -4.22
N ALA A 333 -11.96 -10.33 -4.66
CA ALA A 333 -11.60 -11.65 -4.15
C ALA A 333 -10.21 -12.12 -4.63
N GLY A 334 -9.70 -11.56 -5.73
CA GLY A 334 -8.36 -11.80 -6.25
C GLY A 334 -7.28 -10.88 -5.68
N LEU A 335 -7.63 -9.99 -4.74
CA LEU A 335 -6.68 -9.07 -4.12
C LEU A 335 -5.81 -9.79 -3.09
N ASN A 336 -4.64 -10.17 -3.54
CA ASN A 336 -3.62 -10.71 -2.67
C ASN A 336 -2.83 -9.61 -1.98
N ALA A 337 -2.60 -9.76 -0.67
CA ALA A 337 -1.87 -8.77 0.11
C ALA A 337 -0.38 -8.69 -0.28
N PHE A 338 0.20 -9.81 -0.71
CA PHE A 338 1.60 -9.89 -1.16
C PHE A 338 1.84 -9.12 -2.47
N ASP A 339 0.84 -9.02 -3.35
CA ASP A 339 0.96 -8.40 -4.67
C ASP A 339 -0.35 -7.69 -5.08
N PRO A 340 -0.63 -6.50 -4.50
CA PRO A 340 -1.88 -5.80 -4.72
C PRO A 340 -1.96 -5.25 -6.15
N LEU A 341 -3.02 -5.62 -6.87
CA LEU A 341 -3.36 -5.13 -8.23
C LEU A 341 -2.19 -5.25 -9.22
N PRO A 342 -1.79 -6.45 -9.66
CA PRO A 342 -0.70 -6.63 -10.62
C PRO A 342 -0.88 -5.77 -11.89
N PRO A 343 0.19 -5.19 -12.46
CA PRO A 343 0.05 -4.40 -13.69
C PRO A 343 -0.21 -5.32 -14.90
N PRO A 344 -0.93 -4.83 -15.94
CA PRO A 344 -1.32 -5.67 -17.08
C PRO A 344 -0.14 -6.14 -17.95
N ASP A 345 0.98 -5.43 -17.88
CA ASP A 345 2.26 -5.76 -18.53
C ASP A 345 3.18 -6.61 -17.64
N SER A 346 2.62 -7.31 -16.64
CA SER A 346 3.38 -8.17 -15.74
C SER A 346 4.23 -9.20 -16.48
N VAL A 347 5.50 -9.31 -16.10
CA VAL A 347 6.43 -10.34 -16.55
C VAL A 347 6.97 -11.12 -15.36
N CYS A 348 7.15 -12.41 -15.53
CA CYS A 348 7.70 -13.31 -14.52
C CYS A 348 8.87 -14.09 -15.13
N GLY A 349 9.97 -14.23 -14.41
CA GLY A 349 11.16 -14.98 -14.81
C GLY A 349 10.92 -16.49 -14.91
N TYR A 350 9.86 -16.98 -14.28
CA TYR A 350 9.39 -18.36 -14.32
C TYR A 350 7.86 -18.41 -14.44
N GLU A 351 7.33 -19.43 -15.12
CA GLU A 351 5.88 -19.67 -15.19
C GLU A 351 5.46 -20.59 -14.04
N LEU A 352 4.62 -20.10 -13.12
CA LEU A 352 4.06 -20.94 -12.06
C LEU A 352 3.31 -22.15 -12.64
N ASP A 353 2.55 -21.98 -13.71
CA ASP A 353 1.84 -23.08 -14.36
C ASP A 353 2.78 -24.09 -15.04
N ARG A 354 3.97 -23.64 -15.47
CA ARG A 354 5.03 -24.55 -15.92
C ARG A 354 5.61 -25.32 -14.74
N LEU A 355 5.83 -24.68 -13.59
CA LEU A 355 6.29 -25.34 -12.37
C LEU A 355 5.25 -26.34 -11.85
N ARG A 356 3.95 -26.02 -11.90
CA ARG A 356 2.84 -26.94 -11.59
C ARG A 356 2.89 -28.17 -12.49
N ARG A 357 3.05 -27.97 -13.80
CA ARG A 357 3.19 -29.06 -14.79
C ARG A 357 4.45 -29.90 -14.56
N LEU A 358 5.58 -29.28 -14.23
CA LEU A 358 6.82 -30.00 -13.91
C LEU A 358 6.72 -30.80 -12.61
N ARG A 359 6.02 -30.29 -11.58
CA ARG A 359 5.71 -31.05 -10.36
C ARG A 359 4.81 -32.25 -10.67
N ALA A 360 3.79 -32.07 -11.51
CA ALA A 360 2.94 -33.16 -11.97
C ALA A 360 3.68 -34.19 -12.84
N GLY A 361 4.68 -33.76 -13.62
CA GLY A 361 5.49 -34.63 -14.49
C GLY A 361 6.70 -35.29 -13.82
N ALA A 362 7.26 -34.67 -12.78
CA ALA A 362 8.37 -35.23 -11.98
C ALA A 362 7.88 -36.17 -10.87
N GLY A 363 6.61 -36.04 -10.48
CA GLY A 363 5.91 -36.96 -9.57
C GLY A 363 5.23 -38.10 -10.32
N GLY A 364 6.03 -39.04 -10.85
CA GLY A 364 5.50 -40.37 -11.12
C GLY A 364 4.99 -40.97 -9.81
N ALA A 365 3.66 -41.11 -9.69
CA ALA A 365 2.95 -41.80 -8.63
C ALA A 365 3.17 -41.30 -7.18
N SER A 366 2.51 -40.21 -6.78
CA SER A 366 2.18 -40.02 -5.34
C SER A 366 0.93 -39.16 -5.04
N ALA A 367 0.04 -38.96 -6.02
CA ALA A 367 -1.28 -38.34 -5.81
C ALA A 367 -2.44 -39.24 -6.29
N ALA A 368 -2.15 -40.52 -6.55
CA ALA A 368 -3.12 -41.52 -7.02
C ALA A 368 -3.50 -42.57 -5.95
N ASP A 369 -2.86 -42.57 -4.77
CA ASP A 369 -3.15 -43.58 -3.74
C ASP A 369 -4.45 -43.35 -2.98
N ASP A 370 -4.98 -42.12 -2.98
CA ASP A 370 -6.33 -41.85 -2.46
C ASP A 370 -7.45 -42.33 -3.42
N GLY A 371 -7.11 -42.66 -4.67
CA GLY A 371 -8.07 -43.14 -5.66
C GLY A 371 -8.26 -44.66 -5.66
N LEU A 372 -7.17 -45.42 -5.56
CA LEU A 372 -7.21 -46.88 -5.76
C LEU A 372 -7.66 -47.65 -4.51
N LEU A 373 -7.17 -47.26 -3.32
CA LEU A 373 -7.55 -47.86 -2.03
C LEU A 373 -9.01 -47.51 -1.68
N THR A 374 -9.42 -46.27 -1.95
CA THR A 374 -10.80 -45.79 -1.75
C THR A 374 -11.77 -46.46 -2.73
N ALA A 375 -11.36 -46.72 -3.97
CA ALA A 375 -12.16 -47.49 -4.94
C ALA A 375 -12.30 -48.96 -4.54
N PHE A 376 -11.24 -49.58 -4.00
CA PHE A 376 -11.27 -50.96 -3.50
C PHE A 376 -12.15 -51.11 -2.24
N LEU A 377 -12.06 -50.17 -1.29
CA LEU A 377 -12.87 -50.18 -0.06
C LEU A 377 -14.36 -49.89 -0.35
N ARG A 378 -14.69 -49.02 -1.31
CA ARG A 378 -16.08 -48.82 -1.79
C ARG A 378 -16.65 -50.05 -2.51
N SER A 379 -15.78 -50.85 -3.13
CA SER A 379 -16.16 -52.12 -3.76
C SER A 379 -16.50 -53.21 -2.72
N LEU A 380 -15.89 -53.18 -1.53
CA LEU A 380 -16.15 -54.13 -0.44
C LEU A 380 -17.26 -53.66 0.51
N MET A 381 -17.45 -52.35 0.63
CA MET A 381 -18.48 -51.73 1.47
C MET A 381 -19.16 -50.58 0.71
N PRO A 382 -20.34 -50.82 0.09
CA PRO A 382 -21.01 -49.85 -0.79
C PRO A 382 -21.39 -48.51 -0.13
N ASN A 383 -21.44 -48.47 1.20
CA ASN A 383 -21.87 -47.30 1.99
C ASN A 383 -20.73 -46.61 2.73
N PHE A 384 -19.46 -46.93 2.43
CA PHE A 384 -18.32 -46.29 3.07
C PHE A 384 -17.99 -44.99 2.34
N ASP A 385 -18.36 -43.85 2.94
CA ASP A 385 -18.01 -42.52 2.44
C ASP A 385 -17.23 -41.72 3.49
N LEU A 386 -15.95 -41.45 3.21
CA LEU A 386 -15.05 -40.67 4.06
C LEU A 386 -15.42 -39.18 4.13
N SER A 387 -16.36 -38.75 3.28
CA SER A 387 -16.82 -37.37 3.12
C SER A 387 -18.17 -37.05 3.79
N ALA A 388 -18.80 -38.00 4.50
CA ALA A 388 -20.07 -37.74 5.19
C ALA A 388 -19.83 -37.16 6.61
N PRO A 389 -20.38 -35.99 6.95
CA PRO A 389 -20.33 -35.49 8.33
C PRO A 389 -21.28 -36.31 9.24
N PRO A 390 -20.95 -36.49 10.53
CA PRO A 390 -21.80 -37.25 11.47
C PRO A 390 -23.10 -36.49 11.77
N GLN A 391 -24.24 -37.19 11.73
CA GLN A 391 -25.53 -36.66 12.17
C GLN A 391 -25.64 -36.66 13.71
N PRO A 392 -26.34 -35.67 14.32
CA PRO A 392 -26.32 -35.47 15.76
C PRO A 392 -27.41 -36.28 16.48
N GLN A 393 -27.05 -36.87 17.62
CA GLN A 393 -28.00 -37.28 18.66
C GLN A 393 -27.55 -36.72 20.01
N GLY A 394 -28.38 -35.84 20.58
CA GLY A 394 -28.63 -35.75 22.02
C GLY A 394 -27.61 -35.07 22.95
N ALA A 395 -28.06 -33.93 23.49
CA ALA A 395 -27.82 -33.40 24.85
C ALA A 395 -26.55 -32.57 25.16
N GLU A 396 -26.84 -31.29 25.42
CA GLU A 396 -26.30 -30.39 26.45
C GLU A 396 -24.83 -29.92 26.40
N GLY A 397 -24.68 -28.65 26.01
CA GLY A 397 -23.93 -27.67 26.80
C GLY A 397 -22.41 -27.66 26.66
N GLY A 398 -21.91 -27.10 25.56
CA GLY A 398 -20.51 -26.72 25.42
C GLY A 398 -20.34 -25.68 24.33
N GLU A 399 -20.39 -24.39 24.68
CA GLU A 399 -19.91 -23.32 23.81
C GLU A 399 -18.39 -23.49 23.60
N GLY A 400 -17.95 -23.58 22.35
CA GLY A 400 -16.53 -23.47 22.03
C GLY A 400 -16.15 -23.93 20.63
N GLY A 401 -15.49 -23.06 19.88
CA GLY A 401 -14.38 -23.53 19.04
C GLY A 401 -14.33 -23.15 17.55
N GLY A 402 -15.02 -22.11 17.07
CA GLY A 402 -14.75 -21.57 15.72
C GLY A 402 -13.49 -20.69 15.61
N GLY A 403 -12.94 -20.25 16.75
CA GLY A 403 -11.82 -19.29 16.83
C GLY A 403 -10.42 -19.90 17.01
N GLY A 404 -10.28 -21.23 17.04
CA GLY A 404 -9.02 -21.89 17.41
C GLY A 404 -7.92 -21.87 16.34
N GLY A 405 -8.29 -21.97 15.05
CA GLY A 405 -7.31 -22.14 13.96
C GLY A 405 -6.46 -20.88 13.71
N LEU A 406 -7.11 -19.72 13.53
CA LEU A 406 -6.41 -18.46 13.32
C LEU A 406 -5.60 -18.04 14.56
N ALA A 407 -6.18 -18.18 15.76
CA ALA A 407 -5.46 -17.88 16.99
C ALA A 407 -4.23 -18.80 17.18
N GLY A 408 -4.38 -20.09 16.88
CA GLY A 408 -3.27 -21.06 16.89
C GLY A 408 -2.18 -20.72 15.87
N LEU A 409 -2.56 -20.31 14.66
CA LEU A 409 -1.63 -19.83 13.64
C LEU A 409 -0.82 -18.64 14.16
N LEU A 410 -1.50 -17.59 14.63
CA LEU A 410 -0.84 -16.35 15.06
C LEU A 410 0.16 -16.64 16.19
N GLU A 411 -0.23 -17.51 17.12
CA GLU A 411 0.66 -17.93 18.20
C GLU A 411 1.85 -18.76 17.69
N SER A 412 1.62 -19.66 16.73
CA SER A 412 2.69 -20.44 16.10
C SER A 412 3.72 -19.55 15.38
N VAL A 413 3.26 -18.52 14.68
CA VAL A 413 4.13 -17.57 13.97
C VAL A 413 4.86 -16.69 14.99
N ARG A 414 4.22 -16.26 16.07
CA ARG A 414 4.92 -15.53 17.16
C ARG A 414 6.01 -16.37 17.80
N GLN A 415 5.73 -17.64 18.12
CA GLN A 415 6.72 -18.55 18.67
C GLN A 415 7.87 -18.77 17.70
N LEU A 416 7.58 -18.90 16.41
CA LEU A 416 8.61 -18.96 15.37
C LEU A 416 9.48 -17.71 15.36
N LEU A 417 8.87 -16.52 15.36
CA LEU A 417 9.59 -15.24 15.34
C LEU A 417 10.50 -15.09 16.56
N ASN A 418 10.03 -15.52 17.73
CA ASN A 418 10.81 -15.49 18.97
C ASN A 418 11.95 -16.54 18.99
N GLY A 419 11.77 -17.68 18.31
CA GLY A 419 12.76 -18.75 18.23
C GLY A 419 13.84 -18.53 17.16
N LEU A 420 13.54 -17.75 16.13
CA LEU A 420 14.51 -17.36 15.12
C LEU A 420 15.32 -16.17 15.66
N GLY A 421 16.54 -16.44 16.12
CA GLY A 421 17.49 -15.42 16.56
C GLY A 421 17.72 -14.29 15.53
N PRO A 422 18.46 -13.23 15.90
CA PRO A 422 18.71 -12.09 15.01
C PRO A 422 19.26 -12.59 13.67
N PRO A 423 18.89 -11.92 12.56
CA PRO A 423 19.28 -12.36 11.24
C PRO A 423 20.80 -12.59 11.15
N PRO A 424 21.26 -13.68 10.50
CA PRO A 424 22.68 -13.94 10.36
C PRO A 424 23.33 -12.80 9.58
N PRO A 425 24.52 -12.31 9.96
CA PRO A 425 25.15 -11.17 9.29
C PRO A 425 25.29 -11.42 7.78
N PRO A 426 25.22 -10.36 6.95
CA PRO A 426 25.40 -10.49 5.52
C PRO A 426 26.80 -11.06 5.26
N PHE A 427 26.83 -12.23 4.62
CA PHE A 427 28.00 -12.99 4.16
C PHE A 427 29.35 -12.27 4.32
N ASP A 428 30.09 -12.60 5.38
CA ASP A 428 31.55 -12.50 5.31
C ASP A 428 31.98 -13.57 4.31
N GLU A 429 32.50 -13.16 3.15
CA GLU A 429 33.37 -14.05 2.39
C GLU A 429 34.46 -14.49 3.36
N GLU A 430 34.43 -15.74 3.78
CA GLU A 430 35.59 -16.39 4.35
C GLU A 430 36.70 -16.18 3.32
N ALA A 431 37.58 -15.23 3.63
CA ALA A 431 38.88 -15.15 3.02
C ALA A 431 39.53 -16.51 3.29
N ASP A 432 39.47 -17.37 2.28
CA ASP A 432 40.26 -18.59 2.20
C ASP A 432 41.73 -18.16 2.06
N GLY A 433 42.28 -17.72 3.19
CA GLY A 433 43.68 -17.42 3.41
C GLY A 433 44.29 -18.58 4.18
N GLY A 434 44.34 -19.74 3.52
CA GLY A 434 44.88 -20.98 4.04
C GLY A 434 45.89 -21.64 3.10
N VAL A 435 47.08 -21.04 3.00
CA VAL A 435 48.39 -21.68 2.82
C VAL A 435 48.57 -22.68 1.64
N ASP A 436 49.35 -22.24 0.64
CA ASP A 436 50.65 -22.84 0.30
C ASP A 436 51.61 -21.78 -0.26
#